data_AF-A0A1H0WN41-F1
#
_entry.id   AF-A0A1H0WN41-F1
#
_cell.length_a   1.000
_cell.length_b   1.000
_cell.length_c   1.000
_cell.angle_alpha   90.00
_cell.angle_beta   90.00
_cell.angle_gamma   90.00
#
_symmetry.space_group_name_H-M   'P 1'
#
loop_
_entity.id
_entity.type
_entity.pdbx_description
1 polymer ?
#
loop_
_entity_poly.entity_id
_entity_poly.type
_entity_poly.pdbx_seq_one_letter_code
_entity_poly.pdbx_strand_id
1 'polypeptide(L)' 'MMAEGFPDPAGENVAFGQETPHRVMEAWLRSRPHRANILNPEFRVIGVGLLHNADGHWWTQNFGY' A
#
# COMPACT_ATOMS: atom_id res chain seq x y z
N MET A 1 -9.56 -6.67 3.24
CA MET A 1 -8.90 -7.97 3.06
C MET A 1 -9.70 -9.17 3.58
N MET A 2 -11.00 -8.99 3.88
CA MET A 2 -11.88 -10.08 4.35
C MET A 2 -11.93 -11.28 3.38
N ALA A 3 -11.96 -11.02 2.07
CA ALA A 3 -11.94 -12.07 1.05
C ALA A 3 -10.66 -12.92 1.05
N GLU A 4 -9.56 -12.38 1.56
CA GLU A 4 -8.25 -13.03 1.65
C GLU A 4 -7.99 -13.66 3.03
N GLY A 5 -9.02 -13.72 3.90
CA GLY A 5 -8.92 -14.29 5.24
C GLY A 5 -8.51 -13.33 6.35
N PHE A 6 -8.42 -12.02 6.08
CA PHE A 6 -8.08 -10.99 7.07
C PHE A 6 -9.33 -10.13 7.40
N PRO A 7 -10.07 -10.46 8.47
CA PRO A 7 -11.38 -9.87 8.74
C PRO A 7 -11.30 -8.40 9.15
N ASP A 8 -10.21 -7.97 9.80
CA ASP A 8 -10.05 -6.61 10.30
C ASP A 8 -9.13 -5.77 9.38
N PRO A 9 -9.51 -4.54 9.03
CA PRO A 9 -8.62 -3.63 8.31
C PRO A 9 -7.50 -3.14 9.22
N ALA A 10 -6.23 -3.39 8.86
CA ALA A 10 -5.08 -3.00 9.69
C ALA A 10 -4.37 -1.74 9.16
N GLY A 11 -4.20 -1.58 7.85
CA GLY A 11 -3.70 -0.35 7.24
C GLY A 11 -3.75 -0.38 5.71
N GLU A 12 -3.88 0.78 5.08
CA GLU A 12 -3.86 0.92 3.62
C GLU A 12 -3.04 2.15 3.20
N ASN A 13 -2.23 1.97 2.16
CA ASN A 13 -1.59 3.04 1.40
C ASN A 13 -2.12 3.02 -0.03
N VAL A 14 -2.53 4.18 -0.55
CA VAL A 14 -2.95 4.35 -1.95
C VAL A 14 -2.13 5.46 -2.59
N ALA A 15 -1.77 5.28 -3.86
CA ALA A 15 -1.06 6.30 -4.64
C ALA A 15 -1.42 6.20 -6.13
N PHE A 16 -1.31 7.33 -6.83
CA PHE A 16 -1.57 7.42 -8.26
C PHE A 16 -0.47 8.21 -8.97
N GLY A 17 -0.11 7.75 -10.17
CA GLY A 17 0.77 8.48 -11.10
C GLY A 17 2.27 8.22 -10.94
N GLN A 18 2.70 7.39 -9.99
CA GLN A 18 4.09 6.95 -9.92
C GLN A 18 4.31 5.79 -10.90
N GLU A 19 5.19 5.96 -11.88
CA GLU A 19 5.38 4.98 -12.96
C GLU A 19 6.12 3.70 -12.53
N THR A 20 6.73 3.69 -11.34
CA THR A 20 7.58 2.56 -10.91
C THR A 20 7.38 2.24 -9.43
N PRO A 21 7.63 0.98 -9.02
CA PRO A 21 7.64 0.57 -7.62
C PRO A 21 8.57 1.43 -6.74
N HIS A 22 9.74 1.80 -7.27
CA HIS A 22 10.70 2.62 -6.52
C HIS A 22 10.14 4.03 -6.23
N ARG A 23 9.50 4.65 -7.23
CA ARG A 23 8.91 5.99 -7.08
C ARG A 23 7.74 6.01 -6.11
N VAL A 24 6.88 4.98 -6.14
CA VAL A 24 5.75 4.90 -5.19
C VAL A 24 6.22 4.61 -3.76
N MET A 25 7.22 3.74 -3.59
CA MET A 25 7.80 3.49 -2.26
C MET A 25 8.49 4.74 -1.69
N GLU A 26 9.23 5.48 -2.51
CA GLU A 26 9.83 6.75 -2.10
C GLU A 26 8.76 7.77 -1.68
N ALA A 27 7.66 7.87 -2.44
CA ALA A 27 6.54 8.76 -2.12
C ALA A 27 5.85 8.39 -0.80
N TRP A 28 5.57 7.10 -0.57
CA TRP A 28 4.99 6.63 0.69
C TRP A 28 5.94 6.83 1.88
N LEU A 29 7.23 6.54 1.73
CA LEU A 29 8.21 6.75 2.81
C LEU A 29 8.41 8.23 3.16
N ARG A 30 8.18 9.16 2.22
CA ARG A 30 8.19 10.61 2.50
C ARG A 30 6.91 11.12 3.17
N SER A 31 5.82 10.38 3.10
CA SER A 31 4.56 10.74 3.73
C SER A 31 4.47 10.14 5.14
N ARG A 32 4.30 10.99 6.17
CA ARG A 32 4.19 10.54 7.56
C ARG A 32 3.11 9.45 7.77
N PRO A 33 1.86 9.61 7.31
CA PRO A 33 0.84 8.57 7.50
C PRO A 33 1.17 7.28 6.76
N HIS A 34 1.62 7.36 5.50
CA HIS A 34 1.93 6.14 4.72
C HIS A 34 3.15 5.40 5.27
N ARG A 35 4.18 6.14 5.71
CA ARG A 35 5.35 5.59 6.38
C ARG A 35 5.01 4.91 7.69
N ALA A 36 4.04 5.43 8.46
CA ALA A 36 3.61 4.81 9.71
C ALA A 36 3.05 3.40 9.47
N ASN A 37 2.26 3.21 8.39
CA ASN A 37 1.79 1.88 8.01
C ASN A 37 2.95 0.96 7.62
N ILE A 38 3.89 1.42 6.79
CA ILE A 38 5.04 0.62 6.33
C ILE A 38 5.94 0.16 7.48
N LEU A 39 6.12 1.01 8.51
CA LEU A 39 7.01 0.75 9.63
C LEU A 39 6.31 0.15 10.85
N ASN A 40 5.01 -0.15 10.78
CA ASN A 40 4.28 -0.72 11.90
C ASN A 40 4.74 -2.18 12.12
N PRO A 41 5.41 -2.50 13.25
CA PRO A 41 5.91 -3.84 13.52
C PRO A 41 4.82 -4.83 13.95
N GLU A 42 3.59 -4.38 14.18
CA GLU A 42 2.49 -5.27 14.57
C GLU A 42 1.89 -5.99 13.36
N PHE A 43 1.96 -5.40 12.16
CA PHE A 43 1.51 -6.05 10.94
C PHE A 43 2.34 -7.31 10.65
N ARG A 44 1.69 -8.31 10.06
CA ARG A 44 2.27 -9.63 9.76
C ARG A 44 2.18 -9.98 8.29
N VAL A 45 1.24 -9.38 7.57
CA VAL A 45 1.03 -9.63 6.15
C VAL A 45 0.91 -8.33 5.38
N ILE A 46 1.25 -8.41 4.09
CA ILE A 46 1.11 -7.33 3.14
C ILE A 46 0.61 -7.86 1.79
N GLY A 47 -0.38 -7.19 1.22
CA GLY A 47 -0.82 -7.35 -0.15
C GLY A 47 -0.48 -6.09 -0.96
N VAL A 48 0.05 -6.27 -2.16
CA VAL A 48 0.41 -5.16 -3.06
C VAL A 48 -0.35 -5.30 -4.37
N GLY A 49 -1.04 -4.24 -4.77
CA GLY A 49 -1.81 -4.17 -6.00
C GLY A 49 -1.30 -3.07 -6.93
N LEU A 50 -1.35 -3.35 -8.23
CA LEU A 50 -1.14 -2.37 -9.29
C LEU A 50 -2.28 -2.50 -10.31
N LEU A 51 -3.00 -1.40 -10.51
CA LEU A 51 -3.86 -1.22 -11.68
C LEU A 51 -3.19 -0.23 -12.62
N HIS A 52 -2.92 -0.69 -13.84
CA HIS A 52 -2.37 0.14 -14.93
C HIS A 52 -3.47 0.39 -15.96
N ASN A 53 -3.73 1.67 -16.24
CA ASN A 53 -4.60 2.10 -17.33
C ASN A 53 -4.01 3.31 -18.07
N ALA A 54 -4.75 3.84 -19.05
CA ALA A 54 -4.29 4.97 -19.86
C ALA A 54 -4.03 6.25 -19.04
N ASP A 55 -4.68 6.39 -17.89
CA ASP A 55 -4.54 7.56 -17.01
C ASP A 55 -3.31 7.44 -16.09
N GLY A 56 -2.81 6.23 -15.87
CA GLY A 56 -1.59 5.97 -15.11
C GLY A 56 -1.65 4.71 -14.26
N HIS A 57 -0.81 4.68 -13.23
CA HIS A 57 -0.71 3.56 -12.29
C HIS A 57 -1.37 3.93 -10.97
N TRP A 58 -2.34 3.11 -10.57
CA TRP A 58 -2.90 3.08 -9.23
C TRP A 58 -2.20 1.99 -8.42
N TRP A 59 -1.58 2.38 -7.32
CA TRP A 59 -0.88 1.49 -6.40
C TRP A 59 -1.65 1.36 -5.11
N THR A 60 -1.73 0.14 -4.60
CA THR A 60 -2.26 -0.14 -3.26
C THR A 60 -1.31 -1.00 -2.46
N GLN A 61 -1.23 -0.72 -1.17
CA GLN A 61 -0.56 -1.53 -0.17
C GLN A 61 -1.52 -1.76 0.98
N ASN A 62 -1.91 -3.00 1.20
CA ASN A 62 -2.82 -3.39 2.26
C ASN A 62 -2.08 -4.22 3.31
N PHE A 63 -2.20 -3.81 4.57
CA PHE A 63 -1.52 -4.44 5.70
C PHE A 63 -2.53 -5.15 6.61
N GLY A 64 -2.11 -6.28 7.18
CA GLY A 64 -2.93 -7.14 8.04
C GLY A 64 -2.11 -7.83 9.13
N TYR A 65 -2.80 -8.50 10.04
CA TYR A 65 -2.25 -9.29 11.15
C TYR A 65 -2.24 -10.79 10.86
#